data_AF-A0AAU9IGJ1-F1
#
_entry.id   AF-A0AAU9IGJ1-F1
#
_cell.length_a   1.000
_cell.length_b   1.000
_cell.length_c   1.000
_cell.angle_alpha   90.00
_cell.angle_beta   90.00
_cell.angle_gamma   90.00
#
_symmetry.space_group_name_H-M   'P 1'
#
loop_
_entity.id
_entity.type
_entity.pdbx_description
1 polymer ?
#
loop_
_entity_poly.entity_id
_entity_poly.type
_entity_poly.pdbx_seq_one_letter_code
_entity_poly.pdbx_strand_id
1 'polypeptide(L)'
;MADLRHNFYAMIKNSNNYLLVKDDVGKSKPTTRTLPPNEFTYGKKVGEDDEGAGKLVSSWKVHNPSQDLPNDRDFKKLNAMSVTGGFTKASDQRTFRKTMDARIQLTSGRRPKDKEIPDIVFGQPNRPSTPINAVLENYFGDVAVDIKHQEYSTNPNIKKKSWQPRSTKGFDKMVAAIRNSQEITQKSEFKMKKFQNVKSRTDHIRTKRAISQGV
;
A
#
# COMPACT_ATOMS: atom_id res chain seq x y z
N MET A 1 -41.85 36.97 -31.60
CA MET A 1 -40.65 37.62 -31.06
C MET A 1 -40.74 37.58 -29.53
N ALA A 2 -39.76 37.02 -28.84
CA ALA A 2 -39.74 37.05 -27.36
C ALA A 2 -39.38 38.46 -26.88
N ASP A 3 -40.12 38.98 -25.90
CA ASP A 3 -39.89 40.33 -25.37
C ASP A 3 -38.64 40.35 -24.48
N LEU A 4 -37.54 40.87 -25.04
CA LEU A 4 -36.23 40.97 -24.40
C LEU A 4 -36.16 42.06 -23.33
N ARG A 5 -37.23 42.86 -23.14
CA ARG A 5 -37.29 43.92 -22.12
C ARG A 5 -37.75 43.42 -20.75
N HIS A 6 -38.17 42.15 -20.66
CA HIS A 6 -38.64 41.58 -19.41
C HIS A 6 -37.47 41.37 -18.42
N ASN A 7 -37.68 41.79 -17.17
CA ASN A 7 -36.66 41.81 -16.11
C ASN A 7 -36.01 40.44 -15.85
N PHE A 8 -36.75 39.36 -16.13
CA PHE A 8 -36.28 37.97 -16.09
C PHE A 8 -35.05 37.71 -16.98
N TYR A 9 -35.02 38.28 -18.19
CA TYR A 9 -33.89 38.09 -19.11
C TYR A 9 -32.65 38.87 -18.66
N ALA A 10 -32.82 40.03 -18.01
CA ALA A 10 -31.72 40.76 -17.39
C ALA A 10 -31.13 40.00 -16.20
N MET A 11 -31.98 39.41 -15.36
CA MET A 11 -31.55 38.59 -14.21
C MET A 11 -30.77 37.35 -14.65
N ILE A 12 -31.21 36.67 -15.71
CA ILE A 12 -30.53 35.48 -16.24
C ILE A 12 -29.14 35.83 -16.79
N LYS A 13 -29.02 36.93 -17.54
CA LYS A 13 -27.73 37.37 -18.11
C LYS A 13 -26.69 37.72 -17.05
N ASN A 14 -27.13 38.21 -15.89
CA ASN A 14 -26.26 38.59 -14.77
C ASN A 14 -26.06 37.45 -13.75
N SER A 15 -26.56 36.24 -14.02
CA SER A 15 -26.39 35.11 -13.12
C SER A 15 -25.02 34.46 -13.29
N ASN A 16 -24.38 34.07 -12.18
CA ASN A 16 -23.13 33.29 -12.19
C ASN A 16 -23.35 31.81 -12.63
N ASN A 17 -24.56 31.46 -13.09
CA ASN A 17 -24.91 30.12 -13.50
C ASN A 17 -24.80 29.97 -15.03
N TYR A 18 -23.78 29.22 -15.46
CA TYR A 18 -23.46 29.00 -16.87
C TYR A 18 -24.54 28.23 -17.65
N LEU A 19 -25.48 27.57 -16.96
CA LEU A 19 -26.59 26.86 -17.59
C LEU A 19 -27.73 27.80 -18.02
N LEU A 20 -27.83 28.97 -17.39
CA LEU A 20 -28.91 29.93 -17.61
C LEU A 20 -28.54 30.97 -18.68
N VAL A 21 -27.26 31.32 -18.79
CA VAL A 21 -26.77 32.28 -19.78
C VAL A 21 -26.79 31.64 -21.18
N LYS A 22 -27.50 32.27 -22.12
CA LYS A 22 -27.54 31.84 -23.52
C LYS A 22 -26.29 32.31 -24.26
N ASP A 23 -25.78 31.47 -25.15
CA ASP A 23 -24.63 31.78 -25.98
C ASP A 23 -25.03 32.74 -27.11
N ASP A 24 -24.15 33.71 -27.40
CA ASP A 24 -24.24 34.51 -28.62
C ASP A 24 -23.70 33.67 -29.79
N VAL A 25 -24.42 33.68 -30.92
CA VAL A 25 -24.02 32.93 -32.12
C VAL A 25 -22.64 33.39 -32.59
N GLY A 26 -21.70 32.45 -32.71
CA GLY A 26 -20.33 32.72 -33.19
C GLY A 26 -19.35 33.21 -32.12
N LYS A 27 -19.76 33.35 -30.86
CA LYS A 27 -18.87 33.68 -29.73
C LYS A 27 -18.73 32.49 -28.79
N SER A 28 -17.60 32.43 -28.08
CA SER A 28 -17.45 31.50 -26.96
C SER A 28 -18.40 31.87 -25.82
N LYS A 29 -18.77 30.88 -25.00
CA LYS A 29 -19.58 31.10 -23.80
C LYS A 29 -18.93 32.18 -22.92
N PRO A 30 -19.70 33.16 -22.40
CA PRO A 30 -19.15 34.16 -21.48
C PRO A 30 -18.69 33.49 -20.19
N THR A 31 -17.59 33.99 -19.61
CA THR A 31 -17.06 33.45 -18.36
C THR A 31 -17.93 33.89 -17.19
N THR A 32 -18.51 32.94 -16.45
CA THR A 32 -19.33 33.22 -15.26
C THR A 32 -18.53 33.35 -13.97
N ARG A 33 -17.20 33.34 -14.07
CA ARG A 33 -16.27 33.50 -12.94
C ARG A 33 -15.65 34.88 -13.03
N THR A 34 -15.37 35.48 -11.88
CA THR A 34 -14.56 36.69 -11.78
C THR A 34 -13.17 36.38 -12.33
N LEU A 35 -12.87 36.91 -13.51
CA LEU A 35 -11.55 36.79 -14.11
C LEU A 35 -10.63 37.89 -13.57
N PRO A 36 -9.32 37.61 -13.48
CA PRO A 36 -8.29 38.61 -13.30
C PRO A 36 -8.39 39.77 -14.31
N PRO A 37 -7.81 40.95 -13.99
CA PRO A 37 -7.73 42.08 -14.91
C PRO A 37 -7.06 41.72 -16.24
N ASN A 38 -7.28 42.54 -17.27
CA ASN A 38 -6.82 42.26 -18.64
C ASN A 38 -5.29 42.20 -18.80
N GLU A 39 -4.54 42.71 -17.82
CA GLU A 39 -3.07 42.64 -17.76
C GLU A 39 -2.55 41.29 -17.24
N PHE A 40 -3.44 40.44 -16.69
CA PHE A 40 -3.06 39.14 -16.18
C PHE A 40 -2.76 38.16 -17.31
N THR A 41 -1.52 37.66 -17.34
CA THR A 41 -1.12 36.62 -18.29
C THR A 41 -1.45 35.24 -17.71
N TYR A 42 -2.34 34.51 -18.39
CA TYR A 42 -2.66 33.13 -18.01
C TYR A 42 -1.53 32.17 -18.41
N GLY A 43 -1.36 31.12 -17.63
CA GLY A 43 -0.36 30.08 -17.86
C GLY A 43 0.61 29.93 -16.69
N LYS A 44 1.43 28.88 -16.71
CA LYS A 44 2.51 28.69 -15.76
C LYS A 44 3.80 29.18 -16.40
N LYS A 45 4.38 30.27 -15.88
CA LYS A 45 5.74 30.64 -16.26
C LYS A 45 6.66 29.48 -15.88
N VAL A 46 7.44 28.98 -16.83
CA VAL A 46 8.52 28.05 -16.52
C VAL A 46 9.56 28.86 -15.75
N GLY A 47 9.82 28.46 -14.50
CA GLY A 47 10.87 29.09 -13.72
C GLY A 47 12.21 28.87 -14.41
N GLU A 48 13.07 29.88 -14.39
CA GLU A 48 14.48 29.66 -14.70
C GLU A 48 15.06 28.80 -13.57
N ASP A 49 15.87 27.80 -13.92
CA ASP A 49 16.58 27.02 -12.92
C ASP A 49 17.58 27.92 -12.20
N ASP A 50 17.53 27.93 -10.87
CA ASP A 50 18.43 28.74 -10.03
C ASP A 50 19.92 28.35 -10.23
N GLU A 51 20.15 27.11 -10.70
CA GLU A 51 21.47 26.53 -10.94
C GLU A 51 21.76 26.49 -12.45
N GLY A 52 22.59 27.41 -12.94
CA GLY A 52 23.07 27.39 -14.33
C GLY A 52 24.02 26.21 -14.63
N ALA A 53 24.18 25.86 -15.91
CA ALA A 53 24.95 24.68 -16.34
C ALA A 53 26.38 24.61 -15.77
N GLY A 54 27.08 25.75 -15.64
CA GLY A 54 28.41 25.80 -15.03
C GLY A 54 28.46 25.41 -13.55
N LYS A 55 27.44 25.79 -12.77
CA LYS A 55 27.31 25.38 -11.36
C LYS A 55 26.95 23.89 -11.23
N LEU A 56 26.11 23.39 -12.14
CA LEU A 56 25.71 21.98 -12.17
C LEU A 56 26.91 21.06 -12.44
N VAL A 57 27.82 21.45 -13.34
CA VAL A 57 29.03 20.68 -13.66
C VAL A 57 30.08 20.77 -12.57
N SER A 58 30.20 21.93 -11.90
CA SER A 58 31.23 22.14 -10.87
C SER A 58 30.84 21.65 -9.47
N SER A 59 29.56 21.41 -9.20
CA SER A 59 29.09 20.97 -7.88
C SER A 59 28.46 19.59 -7.95
N TRP A 60 29.09 18.61 -7.29
CA TRP A 60 28.49 17.30 -7.09
C TRP A 60 27.64 17.33 -5.83
N LYS A 61 26.33 17.48 -5.99
CA LYS A 61 25.40 17.48 -4.86
C LYS A 61 25.15 16.05 -4.41
N VAL A 62 25.63 15.71 -3.22
CA VAL A 62 25.33 14.43 -2.59
C VAL A 62 23.86 14.41 -2.18
N HIS A 63 23.23 13.24 -2.25
CA HIS A 63 21.85 13.05 -1.81
C HIS A 63 21.70 13.45 -0.34
N ASN A 64 20.91 14.50 -0.10
CA ASN A 64 20.45 14.83 1.24
C ASN A 64 19.17 14.02 1.50
N PRO A 65 19.14 13.13 2.51
CA PRO A 65 17.93 12.42 2.86
C PRO A 65 16.83 13.43 3.17
N SER A 66 15.64 13.18 2.65
CA SER A 66 14.46 13.99 2.98
C SER A 66 14.24 13.91 4.49
N GLN A 67 13.86 15.04 5.09
CA GLN A 67 13.48 15.05 6.50
C GLN A 67 12.29 14.12 6.71
N ASP A 68 12.36 13.26 7.73
CA ASP A 68 11.26 12.39 8.08
C ASP A 68 10.04 13.26 8.43
N LEU A 69 8.93 13.02 7.73
CA LEU A 69 7.69 13.68 8.07
C LEU A 69 7.28 13.24 9.47
N PRO A 70 6.76 14.16 10.29
CA PRO A 70 6.39 13.81 11.64
C PRO A 70 5.16 12.91 11.59
N ASN A 71 5.15 11.86 12.42
CA ASN A 71 4.13 10.82 12.41
C ASN A 71 2.70 11.38 12.49
N ASP A 72 1.75 10.63 11.92
CA ASP A 72 0.34 10.94 11.98
C ASP A 72 -0.16 11.09 13.42
N ARG A 73 -1.21 11.90 13.60
CA ARG A 73 -1.85 12.11 14.91
C ARG A 73 -2.58 10.85 15.36
N ASP A 74 -2.39 10.48 16.62
CA ASP A 74 -3.09 9.38 17.27
C ASP A 74 -4.42 9.85 17.86
N PHE A 75 -5.48 9.73 17.05
CA PHE A 75 -6.83 10.10 17.47
C PHE A 75 -7.37 9.23 18.59
N LYS A 76 -6.91 7.98 18.75
CA LYS A 76 -7.38 7.11 19.84
C LYS A 76 -6.84 7.62 21.17
N LYS A 77 -5.55 7.92 21.21
CA LYS A 77 -4.91 8.52 22.39
C LYS A 77 -5.47 9.90 22.70
N LEU A 78 -5.65 10.77 21.69
CA LEU A 78 -6.28 12.08 21.88
C LEU A 78 -7.69 11.99 22.45
N ASN A 79 -8.51 11.05 21.95
CA ASN A 79 -9.87 10.87 22.46
C ASN A 79 -9.90 10.30 23.88
N ALA A 80 -8.97 9.38 24.21
CA ALA A 80 -8.84 8.89 25.57
C ALA A 80 -8.48 10.04 26.53
N MET A 81 -7.47 10.85 26.18
CA MET A 81 -7.06 12.01 26.97
C MET A 81 -8.18 13.04 27.11
N SER A 82 -8.96 13.31 26.05
CA SER A 82 -10.07 14.26 26.14
C SER A 82 -11.15 13.78 27.10
N VAL A 83 -11.49 12.50 27.08
CA VAL A 83 -12.45 11.91 28.03
C VAL A 83 -11.91 11.93 29.45
N THR A 84 -10.62 11.64 29.63
CA THR A 84 -9.96 11.69 30.95
C THR A 84 -9.96 13.11 31.52
N GLY A 85 -9.84 14.13 30.66
CA GLY A 85 -9.94 15.55 31.03
C GLY A 85 -11.37 16.08 31.18
N GLY A 86 -12.40 15.23 31.08
CA GLY A 86 -13.80 15.62 31.23
C GLY A 86 -14.45 16.23 29.98
N PHE A 87 -13.75 16.26 28.84
CA PHE A 87 -14.28 16.79 27.57
C PHE A 87 -15.13 15.73 26.85
N THR A 88 -16.42 15.70 27.19
CA THR A 88 -17.37 14.71 26.66
C THR A 88 -18.14 15.19 25.42
N LYS A 89 -18.23 16.51 25.19
CA LYS A 89 -18.93 17.08 24.02
C LYS A 89 -18.05 17.09 22.77
N ALA A 90 -18.69 16.98 21.60
CA ALA A 90 -17.99 16.95 20.31
C ALA A 90 -17.26 18.26 19.97
N SER A 91 -17.83 19.41 20.35
CA SER A 91 -17.18 20.72 20.22
C SER A 91 -15.86 20.75 20.99
N ASP A 92 -15.89 20.23 22.21
CA ASP A 92 -14.80 20.30 23.18
C ASP A 92 -13.70 19.31 22.81
N GLN A 93 -14.06 18.14 22.28
CA GLN A 93 -13.10 17.22 21.69
C GLN A 93 -12.42 17.82 20.45
N ARG A 94 -13.15 18.61 19.64
CA ARG A 94 -12.56 19.29 18.47
C ARG A 94 -11.58 20.38 18.90
N THR A 95 -11.88 21.16 19.94
CA THR A 95 -10.93 22.15 20.49
C THR A 95 -9.73 21.46 21.13
N PHE A 96 -9.95 20.38 21.89
CA PHE A 96 -8.89 19.59 22.51
C PHE A 96 -7.90 19.00 21.48
N ARG A 97 -8.40 18.49 20.35
CA ARG A 97 -7.55 17.98 19.25
C ARG A 97 -6.72 19.07 18.53
N LYS A 98 -7.06 20.35 18.70
CA LYS A 98 -6.28 21.47 18.16
C LYS A 98 -5.19 21.92 19.13
N THR A 99 -5.44 21.83 20.43
CA THR A 99 -4.52 22.29 21.48
C THR A 99 -3.51 21.24 21.88
N MET A 100 -3.91 19.96 21.91
CA MET A 100 -3.05 18.85 22.30
C MET A 100 -2.57 18.06 21.07
N ASP A 101 -1.27 17.82 20.97
CA ASP A 101 -0.68 16.95 19.96
C ASP A 101 -0.27 15.62 20.58
N ALA A 102 -0.81 14.53 20.05
CA ALA A 102 -0.34 13.18 20.35
C ALA A 102 -0.22 12.45 19.02
N ARG A 103 0.96 11.88 18.77
CA ARG A 103 1.29 11.21 17.51
C ARG A 103 1.44 9.72 17.71
N ILE A 104 1.19 8.99 16.63
CA ILE A 104 1.38 7.55 16.58
C ILE A 104 2.87 7.29 16.78
N GLN A 105 3.18 6.55 17.84
CA GLN A 105 4.52 6.00 17.98
C GLN A 105 4.62 4.87 16.97
N LEU A 106 5.38 5.06 15.89
CA LEU A 106 5.79 3.91 15.10
C LEU A 106 6.52 3.00 16.08
N THR A 107 6.02 1.78 16.26
CA THR A 107 6.86 0.74 16.84
C THR A 107 8.09 0.75 15.93
N SER A 108 9.26 1.09 16.49
CA SER A 108 10.47 0.96 15.73
C SER A 108 10.59 -0.53 15.47
N GLY A 109 10.13 -0.98 14.29
CA GLY A 109 10.52 -2.27 13.77
C GLY A 109 12.03 -2.27 13.94
N ARG A 110 12.56 -3.25 14.70
CA ARG A 110 13.95 -3.26 15.19
C ARG A 110 14.81 -2.58 14.15
N ARG A 111 15.26 -1.33 14.41
CA ARG A 111 16.14 -0.64 13.47
C ARG A 111 17.20 -1.67 13.15
N PRO A 112 17.36 -2.08 11.87
CA PRO A 112 18.42 -3.01 11.56
C PRO A 112 19.65 -2.37 12.14
N LYS A 113 20.28 -3.03 13.14
CA LYS A 113 21.55 -2.55 13.68
C LYS A 113 22.40 -2.26 12.46
N ASP A 114 23.00 -1.07 12.40
CA ASP A 114 23.94 -0.75 11.34
C ASP A 114 24.89 -1.93 11.25
N LYS A 115 24.74 -2.71 10.17
CA LYS A 115 25.58 -3.87 9.97
C LYS A 115 26.89 -3.25 9.58
N GLU A 116 27.79 -3.13 10.56
CA GLU A 116 29.20 -2.88 10.26
C GLU A 116 29.55 -3.88 9.17
N ILE A 117 29.84 -3.34 7.99
CA ILE A 117 30.32 -4.15 6.89
C ILE A 117 31.66 -4.65 7.40
N PRO A 118 31.81 -5.97 7.66
CA PRO A 118 33.08 -6.48 8.13
C PRO A 118 34.15 -6.16 7.09
N ASP A 119 35.42 -6.11 7.50
CA ASP A 119 36.55 -5.91 6.58
C ASP A 119 36.70 -7.14 5.67
N ILE A 120 35.80 -7.24 4.69
CA ILE A 120 35.72 -8.29 3.70
C ILE A 120 35.80 -7.65 2.32
N VAL A 121 36.64 -8.24 1.48
CA VAL A 121 36.70 -7.85 0.08
C VAL A 121 35.51 -8.47 -0.63
N PHE A 122 34.67 -7.64 -1.24
CA PHE A 122 33.60 -8.10 -2.09
C PHE A 122 34.16 -8.60 -3.43
N GLY A 123 33.71 -9.76 -3.86
CA GLY A 123 34.10 -10.34 -5.15
C GLY A 123 34.46 -11.82 -5.04
N GLN A 124 34.63 -12.45 -6.19
CA GLN A 124 35.17 -13.80 -6.28
C GLN A 124 36.69 -13.68 -6.39
N PRO A 125 37.48 -14.31 -5.51
CA PRO A 125 38.93 -14.30 -5.65
C PRO A 125 39.32 -14.89 -6.99
N ASN A 126 40.43 -14.42 -7.55
CA ASN A 126 40.96 -14.99 -8.78
C ASN A 126 41.15 -16.49 -8.58
N ARG A 127 40.60 -17.28 -9.51
CA ARG A 127 40.82 -18.72 -9.53
C ARG A 127 42.34 -18.95 -9.64
N PRO A 128 42.95 -19.76 -8.75
CA PRO A 128 44.36 -20.09 -8.87
C PRO A 128 44.62 -20.73 -10.23
N SER A 129 45.80 -20.49 -10.79
CA SER A 129 46.20 -21.16 -12.03
C SER A 129 46.17 -22.68 -11.85
N THR A 130 45.80 -23.39 -12.92
CA THR A 130 45.86 -24.85 -12.92
C THR A 130 47.30 -25.29 -12.68
N PRO A 131 47.60 -26.11 -11.65
CA PRO A 131 48.96 -26.52 -11.34
C PRO A 131 49.56 -27.26 -12.53
N ILE A 132 50.69 -26.78 -13.03
CA ILE A 132 51.27 -27.25 -14.29
C ILE A 132 51.62 -28.74 -14.24
N ASN A 133 52.08 -29.24 -13.08
CA ASN A 133 52.43 -30.64 -12.90
C ASN A 133 51.24 -31.57 -13.16
N ALA A 134 50.07 -31.23 -12.60
CA ALA A 134 48.84 -31.99 -12.80
C ALA A 134 48.32 -31.95 -14.25
N VAL A 135 48.66 -30.90 -15.01
CA VAL A 135 48.35 -30.83 -16.44
C VAL A 135 49.29 -31.73 -17.24
N LEU A 136 50.59 -31.70 -16.93
CA LEU A 136 51.60 -32.57 -17.57
C LEU A 136 51.34 -34.06 -17.30
N GLU A 137 50.94 -34.39 -16.08
CA GLU A 137 50.61 -35.76 -15.64
C GLU A 137 49.22 -36.23 -16.13
N ASN A 138 48.45 -35.41 -16.86
CA ASN A 138 47.07 -35.69 -17.26
C ASN A 138 46.10 -36.03 -16.09
N TYR A 139 46.44 -35.60 -14.87
CA TYR A 139 45.66 -35.88 -13.66
C TYR A 139 44.19 -35.46 -13.79
N PHE A 140 43.91 -34.30 -14.39
CA PHE A 140 42.54 -33.83 -14.60
C PHE A 140 41.75 -34.68 -15.60
N GLY A 141 42.44 -35.32 -16.55
CA GLY A 141 41.83 -36.28 -17.47
C GLY A 141 41.36 -37.52 -16.74
N ASP A 142 42.21 -38.08 -15.89
CA ASP A 142 41.90 -39.28 -15.10
C ASP A 142 40.75 -39.02 -14.12
N VAL A 143 40.81 -37.90 -13.40
CA VAL A 143 39.72 -37.46 -12.52
C VAL A 143 38.40 -37.28 -13.29
N ALA A 144 38.44 -36.75 -14.52
CA ALA A 144 37.23 -36.59 -15.32
C ALA A 144 36.65 -37.93 -15.80
N VAL A 145 37.50 -38.92 -16.09
CA VAL A 145 37.07 -40.29 -16.41
C VAL A 145 36.39 -40.91 -15.22
N ASP A 146 36.98 -40.80 -14.03
CA ASP A 146 36.42 -41.34 -12.79
C ASP A 146 35.07 -40.70 -12.43
N ILE A 147 34.96 -39.37 -12.54
CA ILE A 147 33.70 -38.65 -12.30
C ILE A 147 32.63 -39.15 -13.27
N LYS A 148 32.93 -39.24 -14.57
CA LYS A 148 31.98 -39.77 -15.55
C LYS A 148 31.62 -41.21 -15.26
N HIS A 149 32.59 -42.04 -14.90
CA HIS A 149 32.33 -43.43 -14.54
C HIS A 149 31.38 -43.53 -13.35
N GLN A 150 31.58 -42.71 -12.32
CA GLN A 150 30.67 -42.60 -11.18
C GLN A 150 29.28 -42.11 -11.60
N GLU A 151 29.17 -41.08 -12.44
CA GLU A 151 27.90 -40.59 -12.97
C GLU A 151 27.14 -41.66 -13.77
N TYR A 152 27.84 -42.45 -14.59
CA TYR A 152 27.24 -43.56 -15.33
C TYR A 152 26.81 -44.72 -14.43
N SER A 153 27.59 -45.00 -13.37
CA SER A 153 27.26 -46.06 -12.40
C SER A 153 26.10 -45.68 -11.47
N THR A 154 25.97 -44.39 -11.13
CA THR A 154 24.95 -43.87 -10.21
C THR A 154 23.67 -43.48 -10.96
N ASN A 155 22.93 -44.51 -11.40
CA ASN A 155 21.57 -44.46 -11.97
C ASN A 155 21.38 -43.63 -13.28
N PRO A 156 21.17 -44.30 -14.44
CA PRO A 156 20.83 -43.62 -15.71
C PRO A 156 19.42 -42.99 -15.75
N ASN A 157 18.68 -42.97 -14.63
CA ASN A 157 17.26 -42.62 -14.56
C ASN A 157 16.93 -41.49 -13.57
N ILE A 158 17.90 -40.64 -13.22
CA ILE A 158 17.61 -39.41 -12.47
C ILE A 158 16.96 -38.42 -13.43
N LYS A 159 15.62 -38.50 -13.55
CA LYS A 159 14.82 -37.43 -14.16
C LYS A 159 15.20 -36.14 -13.46
N LYS A 160 15.81 -35.19 -14.18
CA LYS A 160 16.12 -33.86 -13.66
C LYS A 160 14.83 -33.33 -13.02
N LYS A 161 14.85 -33.00 -11.72
CA LYS A 161 13.71 -32.37 -11.05
C LYS A 161 13.35 -31.13 -11.86
N SER A 162 12.24 -31.18 -12.60
CA SER A 162 11.74 -30.01 -13.30
C SER A 162 11.42 -28.96 -12.25
N TRP A 163 11.80 -27.71 -12.52
CA TRP A 163 11.53 -26.61 -11.61
C TRP A 163 10.02 -26.42 -11.53
N GLN A 164 9.39 -27.01 -10.51
CA GLN A 164 7.97 -26.82 -10.26
C GLN A 164 7.80 -25.40 -9.70
N PRO A 165 6.93 -24.57 -10.28
CA PRO A 165 6.70 -23.23 -9.78
C PRO A 165 6.20 -23.31 -8.34
N ARG A 166 6.86 -22.58 -7.44
CA ARG A 166 6.45 -22.52 -6.03
C ARG A 166 5.17 -21.72 -5.92
N SER A 167 4.22 -22.20 -5.14
CA SER A 167 3.02 -21.45 -4.77
C SER A 167 3.40 -20.12 -4.11
N THR A 168 2.60 -19.08 -4.37
CA THR A 168 2.75 -17.79 -3.69
C THR A 168 1.96 -17.80 -2.39
N LYS A 169 2.41 -17.03 -1.38
CA LYS A 169 1.69 -16.89 -0.11
C LYS A 169 0.24 -16.43 -0.28
N GLY A 170 -0.05 -15.68 -1.35
CA GLY A 170 -1.41 -15.25 -1.70
C GLY A 170 -2.29 -16.42 -2.13
N PHE A 171 -1.77 -17.29 -2.99
CA PHE A 171 -2.47 -18.49 -3.44
C PHE A 171 -2.77 -19.44 -2.27
N ASP A 172 -1.79 -19.68 -1.40
CA ASP A 172 -1.99 -20.55 -0.22
C ASP A 172 -3.08 -20.01 0.73
N LYS A 173 -3.10 -18.69 0.97
CA LYS A 173 -4.13 -18.03 1.77
C LYS A 173 -5.51 -18.09 1.13
N MET A 174 -5.59 -17.94 -0.20
CA MET A 174 -6.84 -18.06 -0.94
C MET A 174 -7.40 -19.48 -0.83
N VAL A 175 -6.57 -20.51 -1.02
CA VAL A 175 -6.97 -21.91 -0.87
C VAL A 175 -7.43 -22.20 0.57
N ALA A 176 -6.71 -21.69 1.57
CA ALA A 176 -7.12 -21.83 2.97
C ALA A 176 -8.45 -21.14 3.28
N ALA A 177 -8.69 -19.93 2.73
CA ALA A 177 -9.96 -19.23 2.91
C ALA A 177 -11.14 -19.97 2.26
N ILE A 178 -10.94 -20.56 1.08
CA ILE A 178 -11.95 -21.39 0.39
C ILE A 178 -12.26 -22.65 1.20
N ARG A 179 -11.25 -23.30 1.79
CA ARG A 179 -11.47 -24.45 2.67
C ARG A 179 -12.25 -24.05 3.92
N ASN A 180 -11.86 -22.95 4.56
CA ASN A 180 -12.53 -22.45 5.77
C ASN A 180 -13.96 -21.97 5.49
N SER A 181 -14.28 -21.51 4.27
CA SER A 181 -15.65 -21.12 3.92
C SER A 181 -16.54 -22.32 3.58
N GLN A 182 -15.95 -23.43 3.14
CA GLN A 182 -16.65 -24.70 2.91
C GLN A 182 -16.92 -25.45 4.22
N GLU A 183 -16.20 -25.16 5.29
CA GLU A 183 -16.51 -25.64 6.63
C GLU A 183 -17.80 -24.96 7.16
N ILE A 184 -18.94 -25.62 6.92
CA ILE A 184 -20.23 -25.26 7.50
C ILE A 184 -20.16 -25.58 9.01
N THR A 185 -19.57 -24.67 9.78
CA THR A 185 -19.69 -24.71 11.24
C THR A 185 -21.11 -24.30 11.62
N GLN A 186 -21.88 -25.22 12.20
CA GLN A 186 -23.18 -24.89 12.77
C GLN A 186 -22.99 -23.78 13.80
N LYS A 187 -23.34 -22.54 13.44
CA LYS A 187 -23.12 -21.37 14.28
C LYS A 187 -24.05 -21.48 15.48
N SER A 188 -23.53 -21.93 16.61
CA SER A 188 -24.29 -22.01 17.85
C SER A 188 -24.86 -20.63 18.19
N GLU A 189 -26.15 -20.55 18.48
CA GLU A 189 -26.77 -19.29 18.87
C GLU A 189 -26.08 -18.69 20.11
N PHE A 190 -25.94 -17.37 20.13
CA PHE A 190 -25.26 -16.68 21.21
C PHE A 190 -25.97 -16.95 22.55
N LYS A 191 -25.22 -17.52 23.51
CA LYS A 191 -25.72 -17.81 24.85
C LYS A 191 -24.72 -17.26 25.87
N MET A 192 -25.21 -16.49 26.83
CA MET A 192 -24.35 -16.04 27.94
C MET A 192 -23.83 -17.25 28.72
N LYS A 193 -22.61 -17.16 29.26
CA LYS A 193 -21.97 -18.23 30.06
C LYS A 193 -22.90 -18.81 31.13
N LYS A 194 -23.59 -17.94 31.88
CA LYS A 194 -24.52 -18.32 32.96
C LYS A 194 -25.74 -19.12 32.49
N PHE A 195 -26.05 -19.11 31.20
CA PHE A 195 -27.22 -19.78 30.63
C PHE A 195 -26.86 -20.96 29.74
N GLN A 196 -25.59 -21.33 29.54
CA GLN A 196 -25.21 -22.40 28.62
C GLN A 196 -25.99 -23.71 28.86
N ASN A 197 -26.19 -24.09 30.13
CA ASN A 197 -26.87 -25.34 30.51
C ASN A 197 -28.39 -25.23 30.72
N VAL A 198 -29.00 -24.05 30.47
CA VAL A 198 -30.44 -23.86 30.67
C VAL A 198 -31.20 -24.25 29.40
N LYS A 199 -32.06 -25.27 29.47
CA LYS A 199 -32.94 -25.68 28.36
C LYS A 199 -34.04 -24.63 28.16
N SER A 200 -34.44 -24.37 26.91
CA SER A 200 -35.59 -23.51 26.63
C SER A 200 -36.85 -24.10 27.25
N ARG A 201 -37.63 -23.28 27.96
CA ARG A 201 -38.90 -23.68 28.57
C ARG A 201 -40.04 -23.81 27.55
N THR A 202 -39.90 -23.18 26.39
CA THR A 202 -40.95 -23.12 25.36
C THR A 202 -40.39 -23.54 24.01
N ASP A 203 -41.06 -24.50 23.37
CA ASP A 203 -40.71 -24.96 22.03
C ASP A 203 -41.21 -23.93 21.00
N HIS A 204 -40.33 -23.54 20.09
CA HIS A 204 -40.63 -22.61 19.00
C HIS A 204 -40.33 -23.25 17.64
N ILE A 205 -40.83 -22.64 16.57
CA ILE A 205 -40.79 -23.22 15.21
C ILE A 205 -39.34 -23.55 14.77
N ARG A 206 -38.32 -22.79 15.23
CA ARG A 206 -36.91 -23.12 14.97
C ARG A 206 -36.44 -24.41 15.66
N THR A 207 -36.81 -24.64 16.93
CA THR A 207 -36.46 -25.89 17.64
C THR A 207 -37.06 -27.12 16.96
N LYS A 208 -38.27 -27.02 16.42
CA LYS A 208 -38.92 -28.13 15.68
C LYS A 208 -38.20 -28.45 14.36
N ARG A 209 -37.72 -27.43 13.65
CA ARG A 209 -36.94 -27.63 12.39
C ARG A 209 -35.58 -28.27 12.63
N ALA A 210 -34.90 -27.93 13.72
CA ALA A 210 -33.61 -28.54 14.08
C ALA A 210 -33.75 -30.06 14.35
N ILE A 211 -34.82 -30.48 15.02
CA ILE A 211 -35.10 -31.90 15.31
C ILE A 211 -35.43 -32.67 14.02
N SER A 212 -36.12 -32.05 13.06
CA SER A 212 -36.48 -32.68 11.77
C SER A 212 -35.33 -32.87 10.78
N GLN A 213 -34.20 -32.17 10.98
CA GLN A 213 -33.05 -32.21 10.07
C GLN A 213 -31.88 -33.06 10.57
N GLY A 214 -32.08 -33.89 11.60
CA GLY A 214 -31.10 -34.91 11.98
C GLY A 214 -29.74 -34.32 12.38
N VAL A 215 -29.73 -33.64 13.53
CA VAL A 215 -28.63 -33.80 14.48
C VAL A 215 -29.10 -34.74 15.57
#